data_AF-A0A0B8Q345-F1
#
_entry.id   AF-A0A0B8Q345-F1
#
_cell.length_a   1.000
_cell.length_b   1.000
_cell.length_c   1.000
_cell.angle_alpha   90.00
_cell.angle_beta   90.00
_cell.angle_gamma   90.00
#
_symmetry.space_group_name_H-M   'P 1'
#
loop_
_entity.id
_entity.type
_entity.pdbx_description
1 polymer ?
#
loop_
_entity_poly.entity_id
_entity_poly.type
_entity_poly.pdbx_seq_one_letter_code
_entity_poly.pdbx_strand_id
1 'polypeptide(L)'
;MLKQWAGFLPGFDATFHDISNVQVTVNGDKATATADITASHYLGEGFWAVSGSYDFALVKSGDNWQISAIKINATSEEGSRDILAEAPKFAEANLEQRQARLVKD
;
A
#
# COMPACT_ATOMS: atom_id res chain seq x y z
N MET A 1 3.23 -0.80 12.43
CA MET A 1 2.81 -0.50 11.05
C MET A 1 2.26 -1.71 10.34
N LEU A 2 3.04 -2.70 9.89
CA LEU A 2 2.52 -3.83 9.05
C LEU A 2 1.30 -4.56 9.61
N LYS A 3 1.23 -4.80 10.93
CA LYS A 3 0.07 -5.45 11.57
C LYS A 3 -1.24 -4.67 11.44
N GLN A 4 -1.20 -3.33 11.33
CA GLN A 4 -2.41 -2.53 11.13
C GLN A 4 -3.00 -2.71 9.73
N TRP A 5 -2.15 -2.93 8.72
CA TRP A 5 -2.59 -3.13 7.35
C TRP A 5 -3.14 -4.55 7.11
N ALA A 6 -2.70 -5.53 7.91
CA ALA A 6 -3.15 -6.93 7.82
C ALA A 6 -4.66 -7.09 8.06
N GLY A 7 -5.29 -6.22 8.86
CA GLY A 7 -6.74 -6.24 9.10
C GLY A 7 -7.57 -5.51 8.03
N PHE A 8 -6.93 -4.95 7.00
CA PHE A 8 -7.59 -4.08 6.02
C PHE A 8 -7.28 -4.48 4.58
N LEU A 9 -6.00 -4.51 4.19
CA LEU A 9 -5.60 -4.76 2.80
C LEU A 9 -6.02 -6.14 2.25
N PRO A 10 -5.94 -7.24 3.02
CA PRO A 10 -6.40 -8.53 2.53
C PRO A 10 -7.91 -8.57 2.27
N GLY A 11 -8.67 -7.62 2.82
CA GLY A 11 -10.11 -7.53 2.69
C GLY A 11 -10.63 -7.18 1.30
N PHE A 12 -9.80 -6.55 0.48
CA PHE A 12 -10.14 -6.26 -0.91
C PHE A 12 -9.89 -7.47 -1.82
N ASP A 13 -10.68 -7.57 -2.88
CA ASP A 13 -10.49 -8.56 -3.93
C ASP A 13 -9.19 -8.27 -4.70
N ALA A 14 -8.98 -6.99 -5.01
CA ALA A 14 -7.77 -6.50 -5.64
C ALA A 14 -7.41 -5.10 -5.17
N THR A 15 -6.11 -4.83 -5.13
CA THR A 15 -5.57 -3.47 -4.96
C THR A 15 -4.51 -3.25 -6.04
N PHE A 16 -4.50 -2.08 -6.66
CA PHE A 16 -3.51 -1.70 -7.67
C PHE A 16 -2.91 -0.35 -7.30
N HIS A 17 -1.59 -0.30 -7.16
CA HIS A 17 -0.86 0.93 -6.85
C HIS A 17 -0.03 1.31 -8.07
N ASP A 18 -0.49 2.33 -8.80
CA ASP A 18 0.27 2.94 -9.88
C ASP A 18 1.19 4.00 -9.29
N ILE A 19 2.50 3.73 -9.30
CA ILE A 19 3.53 4.62 -8.77
C ILE A 19 4.39 5.08 -9.96
N SER A 20 4.53 6.39 -10.10
CA SER A 20 5.28 7.00 -11.19
C SER A 20 6.09 8.21 -10.73
N ASN A 21 6.89 8.77 -11.65
CA ASN A 21 7.64 10.02 -11.43
C ASN A 21 8.51 10.02 -10.16
N VAL A 22 9.19 8.89 -9.91
CA VAL A 22 10.00 8.68 -8.70
C VAL A 22 11.25 9.57 -8.74
N GLN A 23 11.42 10.39 -7.72
CA GLN A 23 12.58 11.28 -7.54
C GLN A 23 13.28 10.92 -6.23
N VAL A 24 14.59 10.67 -6.28
CA VAL A 24 15.37 10.16 -5.14
C VAL A 24 16.55 11.08 -4.84
N THR A 25 16.73 11.43 -3.57
CA THR A 25 17.90 12.13 -3.05
C THR A 25 18.60 11.25 -2.02
N VAL A 26 19.86 10.90 -2.27
CA VAL A 26 20.67 10.05 -1.39
C VAL A 26 21.69 10.90 -0.62
N ASN A 27 21.79 10.68 0.69
CA ASN A 27 22.79 11.29 1.56
C ASN A 27 23.39 10.20 2.47
N GLY A 28 24.52 9.63 2.05
CA GLY A 28 25.21 8.57 2.78
C GLY A 28 24.35 7.31 2.93
N ASP A 29 24.01 6.98 4.18
CA ASP A 29 23.19 5.83 4.57
C ASP A 29 21.69 6.17 4.68
N LYS A 30 21.28 7.38 4.27
CA LYS A 30 19.89 7.82 4.23
C LYS A 30 19.49 8.26 2.83
N ALA A 31 18.22 8.13 2.50
CA ALA A 31 17.65 8.71 1.29
C ALA A 31 16.22 9.21 1.54
N THR A 32 15.80 10.18 0.75
CA THR A 32 14.39 10.57 0.63
C THR A 32 13.95 10.30 -0.80
N ALA A 33 12.70 9.89 -0.98
CA ALA A 33 12.10 9.79 -2.30
C ALA A 33 10.70 10.38 -2.32
N THR A 34 10.32 10.98 -3.45
CA THR A 34 8.94 11.33 -3.75
C THR A 34 8.45 10.54 -4.95
N ALA A 35 7.15 10.28 -5.03
CA ALA A 35 6.53 9.64 -6.19
C ALA A 35 5.08 10.06 -6.32
N ASP A 36 4.58 10.12 -7.55
CA ASP A 36 3.15 10.27 -7.80
C ASP A 36 2.48 8.90 -7.62
N ILE A 37 1.27 8.88 -7.03
CA ILE A 37 0.54 7.65 -6.73
C ILE A 37 -0.94 7.78 -7.10
N THR A 38 -1.47 6.69 -7.67
CA THR A 38 -2.90 6.36 -7.59
C THR A 38 -3.07 4.93 -7.06
N ALA A 39 -3.73 4.80 -5.91
CA ALA A 39 -4.01 3.51 -5.28
C ALA A 39 -5.49 3.17 -5.42
N SER A 40 -5.79 2.18 -6.25
CA SER A 40 -7.12 1.67 -6.55
C SER A 40 -7.45 0.41 -5.75
N HIS A 41 -8.69 0.33 -5.26
CA HIS A 41 -9.19 -0.76 -4.42
C HIS A 41 -10.53 -1.26 -4.96
N TYR A 42 -10.68 -2.57 -5.04
CA TYR A 42 -11.85 -3.25 -5.61
C TYR A 42 -12.43 -4.26 -4.62
N LEU A 43 -13.76 -4.26 -4.48
CA LEU A 43 -14.49 -5.20 -3.64
C LEU A 43 -15.88 -5.47 -4.23
N GLY A 44 -16.10 -6.66 -4.79
CA GLY A 44 -17.28 -6.98 -5.58
C GLY A 44 -17.44 -6.00 -6.75
N GLU A 45 -18.59 -5.35 -6.85
CA GLU A 45 -18.85 -4.26 -7.81
C GLU A 45 -18.40 -2.88 -7.28
N GLY A 46 -17.89 -2.82 -6.05
CA GLY A 46 -17.45 -1.60 -5.39
C GLY A 46 -16.03 -1.19 -5.78
N PHE A 47 -15.80 0.13 -5.80
CA PHE A 47 -14.54 0.75 -6.19
C PHE A 47 -14.24 1.99 -5.36
N TRP A 48 -12.96 2.14 -4.98
CA TRP A 48 -12.42 3.36 -4.42
C TRP A 48 -10.96 3.55 -4.84
N ALA A 49 -10.60 4.76 -5.25
CA ALA A 49 -9.22 5.14 -5.53
C ALA A 49 -8.84 6.42 -4.80
N VAL A 50 -7.56 6.50 -4.42
CA VAL A 50 -6.94 7.71 -3.87
C VAL A 50 -5.70 8.07 -4.67
N SER A 51 -5.58 9.34 -5.05
CA SER A 51 -4.43 9.87 -5.77
C SER A 51 -3.72 10.95 -4.97
N GLY A 52 -2.44 11.15 -5.25
CA GLY A 52 -1.61 12.15 -4.59
C GLY A 52 -0.13 11.89 -4.81
N SER A 53 0.68 12.22 -3.81
CA SER A 53 2.11 11.88 -3.79
C SER A 53 2.49 11.09 -2.55
N TYR A 54 3.50 10.24 -2.67
CA TYR A 54 4.21 9.67 -1.53
C TYR A 54 5.45 10.47 -1.20
N ASP A 55 5.70 10.62 0.10
CA ASP A 55 7.01 10.95 0.66
C ASP A 55 7.58 9.70 1.36
N PHE A 56 8.75 9.25 0.93
CA PHE A 56 9.48 8.13 1.51
C PHE A 56 10.74 8.62 2.25
N ALA A 57 11.01 8.03 3.40
CA ALA A 57 12.33 8.07 4.03
C ALA A 57 12.93 6.66 4.02
N LEU A 58 14.17 6.54 3.56
CA LEU A 58 14.88 5.27 3.45
C LEU A 58 16.17 5.29 4.27
N VAL A 59 16.53 4.14 4.81
CA VAL A 59 17.79 3.90 5.50
C VAL A 59 18.50 2.70 4.86
N LYS A 60 19.82 2.78 4.76
CA LYS A 60 20.64 1.68 4.26
C LYS A 60 20.90 0.69 5.39
N SER A 61 20.64 -0.59 5.13
CA SER A 61 20.87 -1.70 6.04
C SER A 61 21.70 -2.76 5.31
N GLY A 62 23.01 -2.77 5.60
CA GLY A 62 23.98 -3.52 4.81
C GLY A 62 24.05 -2.99 3.37
N ASP A 63 23.86 -3.87 2.39
CA ASP A 63 23.83 -3.50 0.98
C ASP A 63 22.42 -3.11 0.48
N ASN A 64 21.40 -3.21 1.34
CA ASN A 64 20.01 -2.99 0.96
C ASN A 64 19.47 -1.65 1.48
N TRP A 65 18.56 -1.04 0.72
CA TRP A 65 17.76 0.09 1.20
C TRP A 65 16.44 -0.41 1.78
N GLN A 66 16.01 0.18 2.89
CA GLN A 66 14.73 -0.13 3.53
C GLN A 66 13.92 1.16 3.71
N ILE A 67 12.62 1.08 3.45
CA ILE A 67 11.68 2.16 3.75
C ILE A 67 11.53 2.24 5.27
N SER A 68 11.98 3.34 5.85
CA SER A 68 11.88 3.65 7.29
C SER A 68 10.62 4.45 7.62
N ALA A 69 10.11 5.23 6.67
CA ALA A 69 8.83 5.92 6.79
C ALA A 69 8.20 6.11 5.40
N ILE A 70 6.87 6.15 5.38
CA ILE A 70 6.05 6.48 4.22
C ILE A 70 4.92 7.40 4.66
N LYS A 71 4.62 8.42 3.86
CA LYS A 71 3.47 9.30 4.03
C LYS A 71 2.81 9.52 2.68
N ILE A 72 1.49 9.41 2.61
CA ILE A 72 0.74 9.87 1.44
C ILE A 72 0.23 11.31 1.68
N ASN A 73 0.40 12.17 0.69
CA ASN A 73 -0.23 13.47 0.59
C ASN A 73 -1.38 13.33 -0.41
N ALA A 74 -2.53 12.86 0.05
CA ALA A 74 -3.70 12.63 -0.80
C ALA A 74 -4.28 13.95 -1.31
N THR A 75 -4.58 14.02 -2.60
CA THR A 75 -5.11 15.21 -3.28
C THR A 75 -6.49 15.00 -3.86
N SER A 76 -6.84 13.77 -4.24
CA SER A 76 -8.16 13.43 -4.77
C SER A 76 -8.55 11.99 -4.47
N GLU A 77 -9.86 11.74 -4.54
CA GLU A 77 -10.45 10.41 -4.40
C GLU A 77 -11.52 10.22 -5.47
N GLU A 78 -11.72 8.97 -5.88
CA GLU A 78 -12.73 8.53 -6.84
C GLU A 78 -13.45 7.29 -6.30
N GLY A 79 -14.74 7.12 -6.64
CA GLY A 79 -15.54 5.98 -6.18
C GLY A 79 -16.17 6.21 -4.81
N SER A 80 -16.49 5.12 -4.09
CA SER A 80 -17.17 5.17 -2.79
C SER A 80 -16.27 4.68 -1.66
N ARG A 81 -16.17 5.49 -0.60
CA ARG A 81 -15.50 5.11 0.65
C ARG A 81 -16.23 4.00 1.42
N ASP A 82 -17.46 3.64 1.06
CA ASP A 82 -18.20 2.58 1.75
C ASP A 82 -17.44 1.25 1.75
N ILE A 83 -16.71 0.96 0.66
CA ILE A 83 -15.93 -0.27 0.55
C ILE A 83 -14.78 -0.33 1.57
N LEU A 84 -14.33 0.82 2.10
CA LEU A 84 -13.29 0.88 3.13
C LEU A 84 -13.78 0.34 4.47
N ALA A 85 -15.07 0.49 4.76
CA ALA A 85 -15.70 -0.06 5.95
C ALA A 85 -16.06 -1.55 5.77
N GLU A 86 -16.34 -1.97 4.54
CA GLU A 86 -16.68 -3.36 4.22
C GLU A 86 -15.46 -4.28 4.16
N ALA A 87 -14.36 -3.84 3.53
CA ALA A 87 -13.17 -4.68 3.30
C ALA A 87 -12.65 -5.39 4.56
N PRO A 88 -12.51 -4.73 5.74
CA PRO A 88 -12.04 -5.40 6.96
C PRO A 88 -12.82 -6.67 7.34
N LYS A 89 -14.11 -6.77 7.00
CA LYS A 89 -14.95 -7.94 7.31
C LYS A 89 -14.46 -9.21 6.60
N PHE A 90 -13.73 -9.06 5.51
CA PHE A 90 -13.20 -10.17 4.71
C PHE A 90 -11.70 -10.41 4.94
N ALA A 91 -11.00 -9.51 5.63
CA ALA A 91 -9.54 -9.50 5.67
C ALA A 91 -8.93 -10.75 6.29
N GLU A 92 -9.48 -11.24 7.40
CA GLU A 92 -8.96 -12.43 8.09
C GLU A 92 -9.11 -13.68 7.23
N ALA A 93 -10.33 -13.97 6.75
CA ALA A 93 -10.61 -15.13 5.90
C ALA A 93 -9.77 -15.11 4.61
N ASN A 94 -9.66 -13.95 3.96
CA ASN A 94 -8.84 -13.80 2.74
C ASN A 94 -7.36 -14.01 3.03
N LEU A 95 -6.84 -13.54 4.17
CA LEU A 95 -5.45 -13.74 4.56
C LEU A 95 -5.15 -15.22 4.80
N GLU A 96 -6.01 -15.92 5.54
CA GLU A 96 -5.88 -17.36 5.79
C GLU A 96 -5.89 -18.16 4.48
N GLN A 97 -6.82 -17.85 3.58
CA GLN A 97 -6.92 -18.53 2.28
C GLN A 97 -5.69 -18.25 1.39
N ARG A 98 -5.12 -17.03 1.43
CA ARG A 98 -3.87 -16.70 0.72
C ARG A 98 -2.69 -17.48 1.32
N GLN A 99 -2.60 -17.56 2.64
CA GLN A 99 -1.54 -18.33 3.32
C GLN A 99 -1.64 -19.83 3.07
N ALA A 100 -2.85 -20.40 3.05
CA ALA A 100 -3.07 -21.81 2.74
C ALA A 100 -2.69 -22.18 1.30
N ARG A 101 -2.72 -21.21 0.37
CA ARG A 101 -2.28 -21.38 -1.02
C ARG A 101 -0.77 -21.27 -1.21
N LEU A 102 -0.03 -20.77 -0.24
CA LEU A 102 1.43 -20.77 -0.32
C LEU A 102 1.89 -22.23 -0.28
N VAL A 103 2.49 -22.71 -1.38
CA VAL A 103 3.17 -24.00 -1.40
C VAL A 103 4.25 -23.94 -0.34
N LYS A 104 4.21 -24.89 0.61
CA LYS A 104 5.31 -25.08 1.55
C LYS A 104 6.36 -25.88 0.80
N ASP A 105 7.51 -25.24 0.56
CA ASP A 105 8.74 -25.92 0.13
C ASP A 105 9.17 -26.98 1.15
#